data_AF-A0A1C5QXR8-F1
#
_entry.id   AF-A0A1C5QXR8-F1
#
_cell.length_a   1.000
_cell.length_b   1.000
_cell.length_c   1.000
_cell.angle_alpha   90.00
_cell.angle_beta   90.00
_cell.angle_gamma   90.00
#
_symmetry.space_group_name_H-M   'P 1'
#
loop_
_entity.id
_entity.type
_entity.pdbx_description
1 polymer ?
#
loop_
_entity_poly.entity_id
_entity_poly.type
_entity_poly.pdbx_seq_one_letter_code
_entity_poly.pdbx_strand_id
1 'polypeptide(L)'
;MAVSYNGLWKLLIDKNMKKGDMMKLVGISSSTVAKMTNGELVSMKVLEKVCEKLDCDFGDIVHYEHKPQGGCVHEQVAKADCECPLFQEAKDGGQ
;
A
#
# COMPACT_ATOMS: atom_id res chain seq x y z
N MET A 1 13.25 -2.12 -6.99
CA MET A 1 12.65 -2.61 -8.25
C MET A 1 11.76 -1.50 -8.80
N ALA A 2 10.73 -1.78 -9.60
CA ALA A 2 9.70 -0.76 -9.88
C ALA A 2 8.70 -0.66 -8.71
N VAL A 3 8.38 -1.79 -8.07
CA VAL A 3 7.46 -1.87 -6.92
C VAL A 3 8.12 -2.55 -5.73
N SER A 4 7.68 -2.20 -4.52
CA SER A 4 8.15 -2.72 -3.25
C SER A 4 6.96 -3.15 -2.39
N TYR A 5 7.09 -4.29 -1.73
CA TYR A 5 6.08 -4.85 -0.82
C TYR A 5 6.54 -4.80 0.64
N ASN A 6 7.46 -3.89 0.97
CA ASN A 6 7.98 -3.74 2.33
C ASN A 6 6.89 -3.35 3.34
N GLY A 7 5.89 -2.58 2.91
CA GLY A 7 4.73 -2.23 3.73
C GLY A 7 3.97 -3.48 4.18
N LEU A 8 3.70 -4.40 3.25
CA LEU A 8 3.07 -5.69 3.55
C LEU A 8 3.86 -6.47 4.62
N TRP A 9 5.20 -6.54 4.49
CA TRP A 9 6.02 -7.28 5.45
C TRP A 9 6.02 -6.65 6.84
N LYS A 10 5.99 -5.32 6.93
CA LYS A 10 5.84 -4.61 8.21
C LYS A 10 4.48 -4.88 8.84
N LEU A 11 3.41 -4.81 8.05
CA LEU A 11 2.06 -5.10 8.50
C LEU A 11 1.91 -6.53 9.06
N LEU A 12 2.59 -7.52 8.47
CA LEU A 12 2.64 -8.87 9.02
C LEU A 12 3.30 -8.92 10.41
N ILE A 13 4.37 -8.13 10.62
CA ILE A 13 5.04 -8.04 11.92
C ILE A 13 4.11 -7.38 12.94
N ASP A 14 3.43 -6.30 12.55
CA ASP A 14 2.48 -5.58 13.41
C ASP A 14 1.32 -6.48 13.86
N LYS A 15 0.88 -7.40 12.99
CA LYS A 15 -0.15 -8.41 13.31
C LYS A 15 0.41 -9.69 13.94
N ASN A 16 1.71 -9.77 14.22
CA ASN A 16 2.40 -10.96 14.76
C ASN A 16 2.16 -12.23 13.91
N MET A 17 2.14 -12.09 12.59
CA MET A 17 1.91 -13.17 11.63
C MET A 17 3.18 -13.49 10.84
N LYS A 18 3.43 -14.78 10.57
CA LYS A 18 4.52 -15.18 9.67
C LYS A 18 4.04 -15.20 8.23
N LYS A 19 4.98 -15.10 7.28
CA LYS A 19 4.69 -15.22 5.84
C LYS A 19 3.92 -16.50 5.49
N GLY A 20 4.25 -17.62 6.15
CA GLY A 20 3.55 -18.90 5.97
C GLY A 20 2.11 -18.89 6.45
N ASP A 21 1.79 -18.12 7.49
CA ASP A 21 0.43 -17.98 8.01
C ASP A 21 -0.40 -17.10 7.07
N MET A 22 0.17 -16.00 6.58
CA MET A 22 -0.44 -15.18 5.53
C MET A 22 -0.74 -16.01 4.28
N MET A 23 0.19 -16.86 3.83
CA MET A 23 -0.04 -17.73 2.66
C MET A 23 -1.27 -18.62 2.83
N LYS A 24 -1.45 -19.21 4.01
CA LYS A 24 -2.60 -20.05 4.33
C LYS A 24 -3.90 -19.24 4.43
N LEU A 25 -3.82 -18.05 5.03
CA LEU A 25 -4.97 -17.16 5.27
C LEU A 25 -5.50 -16.55 3.97
N VAL A 26 -4.61 -16.07 3.10
CA VAL A 26 -4.96 -15.47 1.81
C VAL A 26 -5.21 -16.54 0.73
N GLY A 27 -4.63 -17.74 0.92
CA GLY A 27 -4.73 -18.84 -0.04
C GLY A 27 -3.92 -18.59 -1.32
N ILE A 28 -2.70 -18.08 -1.17
CA ILE A 28 -1.80 -17.77 -2.29
C ILE A 28 -0.64 -18.76 -2.37
N SER A 29 -0.19 -19.02 -3.60
CA SER A 29 0.94 -19.93 -3.85
C SER A 29 2.26 -19.35 -3.36
N SER A 30 3.21 -20.23 -3.04
CA SER A 30 4.59 -19.86 -2.73
C SER A 30 5.25 -19.06 -3.85
N SER A 31 4.94 -19.38 -5.11
CA SER A 31 5.41 -18.65 -6.28
C SER A 31 4.96 -17.19 -6.31
N THR A 32 3.75 -16.89 -5.82
CA THR A 32 3.24 -15.52 -5.76
C THR A 32 3.94 -14.71 -4.67
N VAL A 33 4.19 -15.32 -3.51
CA VAL A 33 4.96 -14.69 -2.43
C VAL A 33 6.42 -14.47 -2.82
N ALA A 34 7.01 -15.38 -3.59
CA ALA A 34 8.36 -15.21 -4.14
C ALA A 34 8.43 -13.98 -5.05
N LYS A 35 7.45 -13.81 -5.95
CA LYS A 35 7.33 -12.61 -6.80
C LYS A 35 7.25 -11.31 -5.97
N MET A 36 6.40 -11.28 -4.95
CA MET A 36 6.31 -10.14 -4.03
C MET A 36 7.64 -9.88 -3.30
N THR A 37 8.34 -10.95 -2.90
CA THR A 37 9.65 -10.83 -2.22
C THR A 37 10.73 -10.30 -3.16
N ASN A 38 10.66 -10.64 -4.45
CA ASN A 38 11.56 -10.16 -5.50
C ASN A 38 11.18 -8.78 -6.06
N GLY A 39 10.10 -8.15 -5.58
CA GLY A 39 9.61 -6.87 -6.10
C GLY A 39 9.06 -6.96 -7.54
N GLU A 40 8.55 -8.12 -7.93
CA GLU A 40 7.87 -8.34 -9.20
C GLU A 40 6.39 -7.93 -9.13
N LEU A 41 5.79 -7.65 -10.28
CA LEU A 41 4.37 -7.35 -10.36
C LEU A 41 3.54 -8.61 -10.12
N VAL A 42 2.48 -8.45 -9.32
CA VAL A 42 1.45 -9.46 -9.11
C VAL A 42 0.10 -8.92 -9.54
N SER A 43 -0.84 -9.81 -9.85
CA SER A 43 -2.17 -9.40 -10.31
C SER A 43 -2.95 -8.68 -9.20
N MET A 44 -3.75 -7.67 -9.58
CA MET A 44 -4.59 -6.93 -8.62
C MET A 44 -5.54 -7.81 -7.82
N LYS A 45 -6.07 -8.90 -8.41
CA LYS A 45 -6.87 -9.91 -7.69
C LYS A 45 -6.15 -10.54 -6.49
N VAL A 46 -4.83 -10.69 -6.57
CA VAL A 46 -4.04 -11.22 -5.46
C VAL A 46 -3.96 -10.16 -4.36
N LEU A 47 -3.70 -8.91 -4.73
CA LEU A 47 -3.61 -7.81 -3.77
C LEU A 47 -4.95 -7.57 -3.07
N GLU A 48 -6.06 -7.59 -3.81
CA GLU A 48 -7.42 -7.50 -3.27
C GLU A 48 -7.68 -8.56 -2.19
N LYS A 49 -7.31 -9.82 -2.44
CA LYS A 49 -7.42 -10.89 -1.43
C LYS A 49 -6.57 -10.63 -0.20
N VAL A 50 -5.38 -10.05 -0.37
CA VAL A 50 -4.52 -9.69 0.76
C VAL A 50 -5.18 -8.59 1.58
N CYS A 51 -5.68 -7.52 0.93
CA CYS A 51 -6.43 -6.43 1.57
C CYS A 51 -7.63 -6.97 2.36
N GLU A 52 -8.45 -7.83 1.75
CA GLU A 52 -9.66 -8.39 2.36
C GLU A 52 -9.34 -9.22 3.61
N LYS A 53 -8.25 -10.00 3.58
CA LYS A 53 -7.92 -10.91 4.68
C LYS A 53 -7.07 -10.28 5.77
N LEU A 54 -6.29 -9.27 5.44
CA LEU A 54 -5.46 -8.54 6.40
C LEU A 54 -6.11 -7.25 6.90
N ASP A 55 -7.26 -6.85 6.35
CA ASP A 55 -7.98 -5.62 6.67
C ASP A 55 -7.07 -4.39 6.50
N CYS A 56 -6.60 -4.19 5.26
CA CYS A 56 -5.72 -3.08 4.88
C CYS A 56 -5.99 -2.61 3.45
N ASP A 57 -5.40 -1.47 3.07
CA ASP A 57 -5.53 -0.91 1.71
C ASP A 57 -4.26 -1.16 0.87
N PHE A 58 -4.35 -0.94 -0.44
CA PHE A 58 -3.23 -1.12 -1.37
C PHE A 58 -2.01 -0.28 -0.98
N GLY A 59 -2.22 0.93 -0.45
CA GLY A 59 -1.14 1.82 -0.02
C GLY A 59 -0.26 1.25 1.11
N ASP A 60 -0.83 0.37 1.94
CA ASP A 60 -0.10 -0.30 3.02
C ASP A 60 0.71 -1.49 2.51
N ILE A 61 0.30 -2.05 1.37
CA ILE A 61 0.85 -3.30 0.82
C ILE A 61 1.94 -3.01 -0.21
N VAL A 62 1.66 -2.12 -1.17
CA VAL A 62 2.50 -1.88 -2.35
C VAL A 62 2.91 -0.42 -2.43
N HIS A 63 4.20 -0.21 -2.67
CA HIS A 63 4.79 1.11 -2.88
C HIS A 63 5.58 1.13 -4.17
N TYR A 64 5.49 2.22 -4.93
CA TYR A 64 6.31 2.40 -6.13
C TYR A 64 7.64 3.05 -5.75
N GLU A 65 8.76 2.39 -6.04
CA GLU A 65 10.09 2.96 -5.75
C GLU A 65 10.48 3.94 -6.85
N HIS A 66 10.30 5.24 -6.59
CA HIS A 66 10.91 6.28 -7.40
C HIS A 66 12.42 6.24 -7.19
N LYS A 67 13.18 5.66 -8.13
CA LYS A 67 14.63 5.87 -8.14
C LYS A 67 14.88 7.34 -8.48
N PRO A 68 15.49 8.14 -7.57
CA PRO A 68 15.83 9.51 -7.90
C PRO A 68 16.92 9.47 -8.97
N GLN A 69 16.54 9.79 -10.20
CA GLN A 69 17.50 10.19 -11.22
C GLN A 69 17.85 11.64 -10.88
N GLY A 70 19.08 11.87 -10.42
CA GLY A 70 19.58 13.12 -9.82
C GLY A 70 18.76 14.38 -10.09
N GLY A 71 18.18 14.93 -9.02
CA GLY A 71 17.48 16.21 -8.97
C GLY A 71 16.91 16.41 -7.56
N CYS A 72 17.17 17.57 -6.96
CA CYS A 72 17.01 17.90 -5.53
C CYS A 72 15.74 17.34 -4.89
N VAL A 73 15.91 16.48 -3.88
CA VAL A 73 14.81 16.07 -2.99
C VAL A 73 14.58 17.23 -2.04
N HIS A 74 13.45 17.91 -2.18
CA HIS A 74 12.94 18.75 -1.11
C HIS A 74 12.80 17.88 0.13
N GLU A 75 13.71 18.12 1.06
CA GLU A 75 13.75 17.62 2.42
C GLU A 75 12.37 17.83 3.07
N GLN A 76 11.90 16.76 3.72
CA GLN A 76 10.68 16.73 4.52
C GLN A 76 10.63 17.90 5.49
N VAL A 77 9.50 18.61 5.60
CA VAL A 77 8.92 19.00 6.91
C VAL A 77 7.42 19.23 6.73
N ALA A 78 6.64 18.50 7.52
CA ALA A 78 5.29 18.86 7.90
C ALA A 78 5.26 20.26 8.54
N LYS A 79 4.70 21.24 7.85
CA LYS A 79 3.93 22.36 8.41
C LYS A 79 2.80 22.58 7.41
N ALA A 80 1.57 22.30 7.81
CA ALA A 80 0.59 23.33 8.15
C ALA A 80 0.49 24.38 7.03
N ASP A 81 -0.72 24.61 6.52
CA ASP A 81 -1.05 25.48 5.39
C ASP A 81 -1.03 24.78 4.01
N CYS A 82 -1.74 23.64 3.92
CA CYS A 82 -2.54 23.43 2.71
C CYS A 82 -3.96 23.85 3.06
N GLU A 83 -4.25 25.13 2.85
CA GLU A 83 -5.62 25.54 2.58
C GLU A 83 -6.10 24.69 1.40
N CYS A 84 -7.04 23.80 1.67
CA CYS A 84 -7.75 23.05 0.65
C CYS A 84 -9.08 23.77 0.40
N PRO A 85 -9.15 24.74 -0.53
CA PRO A 85 -10.42 25.25 -1.01
C PRO A 85 -10.78 24.44 -2.26
N LEU A 86 -11.32 23.24 -2.10
CA LEU A 86 -12.38 22.84 -3.02
C LEU A 86 -13.30 21.79 -2.41
N PHE A 87 -14.40 22.35 -1.90
CA PHE A 87 -15.74 21.79 -2.02
C PHE A 87 -16.12 20.72 -1.00
N GLN A 88 -16.34 21.22 0.22
CA GLN A 88 -17.27 20.63 1.18
C GLN A 88 -18.69 20.56 0.62
N GLU A 89 -19.40 19.56 1.12
CA GLU A 89 -20.73 19.10 0.77
C GLU A 89 -21.87 20.09 1.02
N ALA A 90 -22.96 19.87 0.27
CA ALA A 90 -24.37 19.92 0.68
C ALA A 90 -25.00 21.21 1.26
N LYS A 91 -26.30 21.36 0.91
CA LYS A 91 -27.30 22.42 1.22
C LYS A 91 -27.26 23.59 0.24
N ASP A 92 -28.31 23.84 -0.55
CA ASP A 92 -29.67 24.09 -0.08
C ASP A 92 -30.73 23.58 -1.07
N GLY A 93 -31.74 22.90 -0.54
CA GLY A 93 -33.03 22.81 -1.17
C GLY A 93 -33.99 23.74 -0.44
N GLY A 94 -34.87 24.40 -1.19
CA GLY A 94 -36.15 24.85 -0.66
C GLY A 94 -36.30 26.36 -0.42
N GLN A 95 -37.09 26.95 -1.33
CA GLN A 95 -37.91 28.18 -1.22
C GLN A 95 -37.21 29.53 -1.14
#